data_AF-A0A2N6VJ68-F1
#
_entry.id   AF-A0A2N6VJ68-F1
#
_cell.length_a   1.000
_cell.length_b   1.000
_cell.length_c   1.000
_cell.angle_alpha   90.00
_cell.angle_beta   90.00
_cell.angle_gamma   90.00
#
_symmetry.space_group_name_H-M   'P 1'
#
loop_
_entity.id
_entity.type
_entity.pdbx_description
1 polymer ?
#
loop_
_entity_poly.entity_id
_entity_poly.type
_entity_poly.pdbx_seq_one_letter_code
_entity_poly.pdbx_strand_id
1 'polypeptide(L)' 'NGAALGGGFELALACHHRIAASDNGRIQLGLPEVSLGLLPGGGGVTRVTRMLGLQKALQNVILPAKPFDQGKALAAGL' A
#
# COMPACT_ATOMS: atom_id res chain seq x y z
N ASN A 1 -6.97 -12.44 2.08
CA ASN A 1 -7.86 -13.04 1.06
C ASN A 1 -7.28 -12.95 -0.35
N GLY A 2 -6.51 -11.92 -0.73
CA GLY A 2 -5.81 -11.87 -2.02
C GLY A 2 -5.02 -10.58 -2.18
N ALA A 3 -4.75 -10.20 -3.43
CA ALA A 3 -4.11 -8.93 -3.75
C ALA A 3 -5.05 -7.74 -3.49
N ALA A 4 -4.50 -6.65 -2.96
CA ALA A 4 -5.13 -5.33 -2.92
C ALA A 4 -4.11 -4.33 -3.48
N LEU A 5 -4.32 -3.91 -4.72
CA LEU A 5 -3.39 -3.07 -5.46
C LEU A 5 -4.09 -1.81 -5.95
N GLY A 6 -3.37 -0.69 -5.95
CA GLY A 6 -3.83 0.61 -6.35
C GLY A 6 -5.09 1.03 -5.61
N GLY A 7 -6.16 1.38 -6.33
CA GLY A 7 -7.45 1.74 -5.73
C GLY A 7 -8.00 0.72 -4.73
N GLY A 8 -7.74 -0.58 -4.91
CA GLY A 8 -8.12 -1.61 -3.93
C GLY A 8 -7.36 -1.47 -2.60
N PHE A 9 -6.09 -1.06 -2.66
CA PHE A 9 -5.31 -0.75 -1.47
C PHE A 9 -5.68 0.61 -0.89
N GLU A 10 -6.01 1.60 -1.71
CA GLU A 10 -6.53 2.89 -1.24
C GLU A 10 -7.84 2.74 -0.45
N LEU A 11 -8.70 1.81 -0.86
CA LEU A 11 -9.91 1.45 -0.11
C LEU A 11 -9.54 0.84 1.26
N ALA A 12 -8.57 -0.07 1.31
CA ALA A 12 -8.10 -0.65 2.57
C ALA A 12 -7.48 0.42 3.49
N LEU A 13 -6.69 1.35 2.94
CA LEU A 13 -6.10 2.47 3.67
C LEU A 13 -7.15 3.44 4.23
N ALA A 14 -8.34 3.51 3.64
CA ALA A 14 -9.46 4.28 4.18
C ALA A 14 -10.11 3.64 5.41
N CYS A 15 -9.86 2.35 5.67
CA CYS A 15 -10.36 1.66 6.86
C CYS A 15 -9.52 1.99 8.10
N HIS A 16 -10.17 1.96 9.27
CA HIS A 16 -9.52 2.20 10.57
C HIS A 16 -8.56 1.08 10.99
N HIS A 17 -8.84 -0.15 10.55
CA HIS A 17 -8.04 -1.33 10.84
C HIS A 17 -8.00 -2.24 9.61
N ARG A 18 -6.90 -2.97 9.43
CA ARG A 18 -6.67 -3.85 8.29
C ARG A 18 -6.13 -5.18 8.78
N ILE A 19 -6.71 -6.26 8.27
CA ILE A 19 -6.32 -7.64 8.56
C ILE A 19 -6.03 -8.31 7.22
N ALA A 20 -4.79 -8.78 7.04
CA ALA A 20 -4.39 -9.57 5.88
C ALA A 20 -4.27 -11.05 6.27
N ALA A 21 -4.49 -11.95 5.31
CA ALA A 21 -4.33 -13.38 5.58
C ALA A 21 -2.82 -13.73 5.68
N SER A 22 -2.44 -14.45 6.73
CA SER A 22 -1.09 -15.00 6.90
C SER A 22 -0.82 -16.15 5.92
N ASP A 23 0.46 -16.40 5.62
CA ASP A 23 0.95 -17.57 4.87
C ASP A 23 0.24 -17.90 3.55
N ASN A 24 -0.14 -16.84 2.83
CA ASN A 24 -0.73 -16.96 1.51
C ASN A 24 0.16 -16.24 0.51
N GLY A 25 0.94 -16.99 -0.29
CA GLY A 25 1.83 -16.44 -1.32
C GLY A 25 1.13 -15.63 -2.42
N ARG A 26 -0.19 -15.48 -2.33
CA ARG A 26 -1.03 -14.63 -3.21
C ARG A 26 -1.23 -13.22 -2.67
N ILE A 27 -0.77 -12.89 -1.46
CA ILE A 27 -0.91 -11.53 -0.92
C ILE A 27 0.07 -10.59 -1.63
N GLN A 28 -0.50 -9.56 -2.22
CA GLN A 28 0.23 -8.44 -2.80
C GLN A 28 -0.52 -7.16 -2.44
N LEU A 29 0.14 -6.28 -1.68
CA LEU A 29 -0.44 -5.04 -1.18
C LEU A 29 0.40 -3.87 -1.67
N GLY A 30 -0.19 -2.81 -2.22
CA GLY A 30 0.60 -1.65 -2.64
C GLY A 30 -0.05 -0.75 -3.66
N LEU A 31 0.70 0.26 -4.08
CA LEU A 31 0.28 1.34 -4.97
C LEU A 31 1.14 1.34 -6.26
N PRO A 32 0.76 0.58 -7.30
CA PRO A 32 1.56 0.44 -8.52
C PRO A 32 1.35 1.58 -9.53
N GLU A 33 0.51 2.58 -9.25
CA GLU A 33 0.09 3.63 -10.19
C GLU A 33 1.24 4.36 -10.87
N VAL A 34 2.34 4.60 -10.14
CA VAL A 34 3.54 5.27 -10.68
C VAL A 34 4.18 4.47 -11.82
N SER A 35 4.11 3.14 -11.78
CA SER A 35 4.61 2.29 -12.88
C SER A 35 3.82 2.46 -14.19
N LEU A 36 2.62 3.04 -14.11
CA LEU A 36 1.74 3.35 -15.24
C LEU A 36 1.76 4.85 -15.60
N GLY A 37 2.65 5.65 -15.00
CA GLY A 37 2.69 7.10 -15.20
C GLY A 37 1.55 7.86 -14.49
N LEU A 38 0.92 7.24 -13.51
CA LEU A 38 -0.17 7.80 -12.71
C LEU A 38 0.29 8.04 -11.27
N LEU A 39 -0.58 8.61 -10.45
CA LEU A 39 -0.39 8.71 -9.00
C LEU A 39 -1.57 8.06 -8.25
N PRO A 40 -1.39 7.59 -7.00
CA PRO A 40 -2.48 7.06 -6.17
C PRO A 40 -3.49 8.15 -5.78
N GLY A 41 -4.49 8.35 -6.66
CA GLY A 41 -5.39 9.50 -6.65
C GLY A 41 -6.61 9.34 -5.74
N GLY A 42 -6.97 8.13 -5.31
CA GLY A 42 -8.06 7.86 -4.36
C GLY A 42 -7.69 8.13 -2.90
N GLY A 43 -6.65 8.93 -2.66
CA GLY A 43 -6.15 9.32 -1.34
C GLY A 43 -5.00 8.47 -0.83
N GLY A 44 -4.43 7.59 -1.64
CA GLY A 44 -3.27 6.76 -1.31
C GLY A 44 -2.09 7.62 -0.89
N VAL A 45 -1.72 8.61 -1.71
CA VAL A 45 -0.64 9.57 -1.37
C VAL A 45 -0.91 10.22 -0.02
N THR A 46 -2.10 10.77 0.17
CA THR A 46 -2.48 11.47 1.40
C THR A 46 -2.40 10.55 2.62
N ARG A 47 -2.99 9.36 2.56
CA ARG A 47 -3.08 8.45 3.72
C ARG A 47 -1.74 7.86 4.09
N VAL A 48 -0.93 7.38 3.13
CA VAL A 48 0.40 6.84 3.49
C VAL A 48 1.37 7.91 3.96
N THR A 49 1.31 9.14 3.43
CA THR A 49 2.09 10.26 3.98
C THR A 49 1.67 10.59 5.42
N ARG A 50 0.37 10.51 5.75
CA ARG A 50 -0.11 10.72 7.12
C ARG A 50 0.29 9.59 8.08
N MET A 51 0.34 8.35 7.60
CA MET A 51 0.70 7.18 8.40
C MET A 51 2.20 7.04 8.63
N LEU A 52 3.02 7.26 7.59
CA LEU A 52 4.45 6.93 7.60
C LEU A 52 5.37 8.16 7.63
N GLY A 53 4.82 9.35 7.42
CA GLY A 53 5.58 10.56 7.13
C GLY A 53 6.02 10.66 5.67
N LEU A 54 6.39 11.87 5.23
CA LEU A 54 6.66 12.19 3.83
C LEU A 54 7.75 11.30 3.22
N GLN A 55 8.91 11.21 3.87
CA GLN A 55 10.07 10.52 3.31
C GLN A 55 9.81 9.01 3.14
N LYS A 56 9.31 8.34 4.19
CA LYS A 56 9.03 6.89 4.14
C LYS A 56 7.91 6.58 3.15
N ALA A 57 6.84 7.40 3.11
CA ALA A 57 5.75 7.21 2.16
C ALA A 57 6.26 7.28 0.72
N LEU A 58 7.07 8.29 0.38
CA LEU A 58 7.63 8.43 -0.97
C LEU A 58 8.63 7.32 -1.29
N GLN A 59 9.63 7.11 -0.44
CA GLN A 59 10.76 6.22 -0.74
C GLN A 59 10.40 4.73 -0.66
N ASN A 60 9.44 4.35 0.18
CA ASN A 60 9.15 2.94 0.41
C ASN A 60 7.85 2.50 -0.28
N VAL A 61 6.87 3.39 -0.45
CA VAL A 61 5.53 3.01 -0.94
C VAL A 61 5.23 3.58 -2.33
N ILE A 62 5.27 4.90 -2.48
CA ILE A 62 4.72 5.58 -3.67
C ILE A 62 5.67 5.47 -4.86
N LEU A 63 6.94 5.89 -4.71
CA LEU A 63 7.88 5.96 -5.82
C LEU A 63 8.38 4.59 -6.31
N PRO A 64 8.64 3.59 -5.42
CA PRO A 64 9.06 2.28 -5.90
C PRO A 64 8.00 1.54 -6.71
N ALA A 65 6.71 1.82 -6.48
CA ALA A 65 5.58 1.12 -7.09
C ALA A 65 5.65 -0.41 -6.94
N LYS A 66 6.27 -0.91 -5.86
CA LYS A 66 6.47 -2.34 -5.62
C LYS A 66 5.43 -2.87 -4.62
N PRO A 67 4.77 -4.00 -4.92
CA PRO A 67 3.91 -4.67 -3.95
C PRO A 67 4.70 -5.22 -2.75
N PHE A 68 4.04 -5.21 -1.60
CA PHE A 68 4.46 -5.86 -0.37
C PHE A 68 3.77 -7.21 -0.22
N ASP A 69 4.49 -8.18 0.35
CA ASP A 69 3.89 -9.32 1.02
C ASP A 69 3.29 -8.90 2.37
N GLN A 70 2.50 -9.78 2.99
CA GLN A 70 1.83 -9.52 4.26
C GLN A 70 2.80 -9.15 5.39
N GLY A 71 4.00 -9.75 5.43
CA GLY A 71 4.97 -9.54 6.50
C GLY A 71 5.62 -8.17 6.39
N LYS A 72 6.03 -7.78 5.17
CA LYS A 72 6.62 -6.47 4.92
C LYS A 72 5.61 -5.35 5.07
N ALA A 73 4.36 -5.55 4.65
CA ALA A 73 3.29 -4.57 4.85
C ALA A 73 3.08 -4.30 6.35
N LEU A 74 2.95 -5.37 7.15
CA LEU A 74 2.79 -5.26 8.60
C LEU A 74 3.99 -4.56 9.25
N ALA A 75 5.22 -4.93 8.89
CA ALA A 75 6.44 -4.30 9.41
C ALA A 75 6.56 -2.82 9.01
N ALA A 76 6.01 -2.44 7.86
CA ALA A 76 5.97 -1.06 7.39
C ALA A 76 4.83 -0.23 8.03
N GLY A 77 3.95 -0.84 8.82
CA GLY A 77 2.78 -0.17 9.42
C GLY A 77 1.62 0.05 8.44
N LEU A 78 1.57 -0.75 7.38
CA LEU A 78 0.58 -0.69 6.31
C LEU A 78 -0.55 -1.72 6.53
#